data_AF-A0AAU6DMS6-F1
#
_entry.id   AF-A0AAU6DMS6-F1
#
_cell.length_a   1.000
_cell.length_b   1.000
_cell.length_c   1.000
_cell.angle_alpha   90.00
_cell.angle_beta   90.00
_cell.angle_gamma   90.00
#
_symmetry.space_group_name_H-M   'P 1'
#
loop_
_entity.id
_entity.type
_entity.pdbx_description
1 polymer ?
#
loop_
_entity_poly.entity_id
_entity_poly.type
_entity_poly.pdbx_seq_one_letter_code
_entity_poly.pdbx_strand_id
1 'polypeptide(L)'
;MSGDQQDGAARGSGGEPEPSAGFGPPEVLGGAGSPGVADGPEVYGGSGGFGPPPPSPPPMPTIPPTPPAPPTPADPLRAVAVGLLNLSGLGLGYLLLRRWLALAVCWVATGALLAIALPADPDGVPAGALVAYLAVLVLAAAHGAYRGLRHSVIRPPQTPVAVVLGLVLLAAPVGGVVLYDGARDEATQQMLLDRLAGADQLVTQAKGQQFTTARASYGKALTTYRDLGAQHPDSRAARRVPASLNTYYETVATPFGEKKYCDAVEPLTYLRTVPGTYGRKQLGALATWPDDKLATSLYECGVTGLGTGKDVVSPDGDLGELLTTFPSSPQAAKVEPAVSSEIDKAAGDLEGSAPCAANERLKILQGQAVGLPGKEAGVDGALTDALREDAATAGRKVRSGTYSCGVDEYKKGDFTGAQQTLTDFASTYRSDKNRARAQKIAIAAEIAQSEAAAGKHLPSTASGGSIPVTISNDSPDEVEILYTGPVTGSFKLKACKGCSAYSSDVTAQLTACKGGKSYPKRTISLPPGTTYFLHKSLNSSNTTSGSNTAKIRPGYTYTECAYVVQRIGSGYTS
;
A
#
# COMPACT_ATOMS: atom_id res chain seq x y z
N MET A 1 1.03 41.70 40.89
CA MET A 1 -0.23 41.06 40.47
C MET A 1 0.13 39.68 39.95
N SER A 2 -0.12 38.70 40.80
CA SER A 2 0.11 37.27 40.57
C SER A 2 -1.01 36.70 39.70
N GLY A 3 -0.64 35.78 38.81
CA GLY A 3 -1.52 34.83 38.12
C GLY A 3 -0.59 33.74 37.60
N ASP A 4 -0.31 32.71 38.40
CA ASP A 4 -1.05 31.44 38.45
C ASP A 4 -1.31 30.85 37.06
N GLN A 5 -0.41 29.94 36.66
CA GLN A 5 -0.63 28.98 35.61
C GLN A 5 -0.33 27.59 36.18
N GLN A 6 -1.38 26.99 36.74
CA GLN A 6 -1.53 25.55 36.92
C GLN A 6 -2.20 24.97 35.66
N ASP A 7 -2.07 23.63 35.52
CA ASP A 7 -2.69 22.73 34.53
C ASP A 7 -1.91 22.58 33.21
N GLY A 8 -1.45 21.38 32.80
CA GLY A 8 -1.62 20.05 33.35
C GLY A 8 -0.64 19.09 32.67
N ALA A 9 0.23 18.46 33.47
CA ALA A 9 1.10 17.37 33.02
C ALA A 9 0.32 16.06 33.10
N ALA A 10 -0.18 15.58 31.97
CA ALA A 10 -0.74 14.24 31.87
C ALA A 10 0.39 13.20 31.96
N ARG A 11 0.39 12.47 33.09
CA ARG A 11 1.13 11.22 33.31
C ARG A 11 0.78 10.19 32.24
N GLY A 12 1.74 9.88 31.37
CA GLY A 12 1.72 8.66 30.54
C GLY A 12 2.54 7.57 31.23
N SER A 13 1.90 6.80 32.10
CA SER A 13 2.49 5.65 32.78
C SER A 13 2.78 4.54 31.77
N GLY A 14 4.03 4.09 31.72
CA GLY A 14 4.41 2.84 31.04
C GLY A 14 3.74 1.67 31.75
N GLY A 15 2.84 0.99 31.05
CA GLY A 15 2.23 -0.27 31.47
C GLY A 15 2.95 -1.44 30.83
N GLU A 16 3.81 -2.10 31.60
CA GLU A 16 4.20 -3.49 31.37
C GLU A 16 2.97 -4.40 31.43
N PRO A 17 2.87 -5.45 30.60
CA PRO A 17 1.82 -6.44 30.75
C PRO A 17 2.23 -7.49 31.79
N GLU A 18 1.63 -7.41 32.99
CA GLU A 18 1.60 -8.55 33.91
C GLU A 18 0.57 -9.61 33.45
N PRO A 19 0.88 -10.91 33.61
CA PRO A 19 0.00 -12.03 33.29
C PRO A 19 -0.81 -12.48 34.52
N SER A 20 -2.06 -12.87 34.32
CA SER A 20 -2.87 -13.61 35.31
C SER A 20 -3.80 -14.57 34.54
N ALA A 21 -3.70 -15.90 34.59
CA ALA A 21 -3.68 -16.89 35.68
C ALA A 21 -5.08 -17.30 36.18
N GLY A 22 -5.41 -18.59 36.08
CA GLY A 22 -6.39 -19.22 36.98
C GLY A 22 -7.01 -20.57 36.54
N PHE A 23 -6.64 -21.63 37.29
CA PHE A 23 -7.27 -22.97 37.50
C PHE A 23 -7.08 -24.03 36.39
N GLY A 24 -6.31 -25.13 36.51
CA GLY A 24 -5.88 -26.03 37.61
C GLY A 24 -6.51 -27.43 37.39
N PRO A 25 -6.01 -28.60 37.90
CA PRO A 25 -4.81 -28.90 38.69
C PRO A 25 -4.02 -30.15 38.12
N PRO A 26 -3.32 -31.04 38.88
CA PRO A 26 -1.86 -31.24 38.70
C PRO A 26 -1.41 -32.72 38.53
N GLU A 27 -0.08 -32.96 38.61
CA GLU A 27 0.59 -34.24 38.97
C GLU A 27 0.63 -35.38 37.92
N VAL A 28 1.59 -36.32 37.85
CA VAL A 28 2.89 -36.60 38.49
C VAL A 28 3.57 -37.71 37.66
N LEU A 29 4.91 -37.71 37.65
CA LEU A 29 5.76 -38.83 37.22
C LEU A 29 5.61 -40.03 38.17
N GLY A 30 5.46 -41.23 37.61
CA GLY A 30 6.01 -42.43 38.23
C GLY A 30 5.06 -43.62 38.34
N GLY A 31 5.66 -44.81 38.18
CA GLY A 31 5.37 -45.91 39.09
C GLY A 31 4.61 -47.09 38.51
N ALA A 32 5.36 -48.17 38.32
CA ALA A 32 4.89 -49.55 38.37
C ALA A 32 4.00 -49.84 39.59
N GLY A 33 3.08 -50.80 39.44
CA GLY A 33 2.39 -51.41 40.57
C GLY A 33 1.09 -52.11 40.18
N SER A 34 1.13 -53.44 40.05
CA SER A 34 -0.01 -54.35 40.27
C SER A 34 -0.66 -54.06 41.65
N PRO A 35 -1.95 -54.36 41.87
CA PRO A 35 -2.46 -55.73 42.15
C PRO A 35 -3.87 -55.94 41.54
N GLY A 36 -4.56 -57.07 41.55
CA GLY A 36 -4.43 -58.35 42.24
C GLY A 36 -5.85 -58.93 42.32
N VAL A 37 -5.95 -60.22 41.98
CA VAL A 37 -6.84 -61.21 42.60
C VAL A 37 -8.36 -61.02 42.48
N ALA A 38 -8.99 -61.93 41.73
CA ALA A 38 -10.02 -62.81 42.26
C ALA A 38 -10.35 -63.95 41.26
N ASP A 39 -9.87 -65.13 41.62
CA ASP A 39 -10.24 -66.44 41.10
C ASP A 39 -11.67 -66.85 41.49
N GLY A 40 -12.27 -67.69 40.65
CA GLY A 40 -13.17 -68.79 41.03
C GLY A 40 -14.68 -68.53 40.94
N PRO A 41 -15.53 -69.57 40.76
CA PRO A 41 -15.24 -70.94 41.19
C PRO A 41 -15.61 -72.11 40.23
N GLU A 42 -15.10 -73.28 40.61
CA GLU A 42 -15.74 -74.59 40.62
C GLU A 42 -16.03 -75.36 39.32
N VAL A 43 -15.04 -76.22 39.01
CA VAL A 43 -15.25 -77.61 38.58
C VAL A 43 -15.54 -78.46 39.83
N TYR A 44 -16.73 -79.10 39.93
CA TYR A 44 -16.91 -80.44 40.53
C TYR A 44 -18.34 -80.98 40.33
N GLY A 45 -18.43 -82.26 39.96
CA GLY A 45 -19.50 -83.18 40.41
C GLY A 45 -20.69 -83.39 39.47
N GLY A 46 -20.81 -84.59 38.89
CA GLY A 46 -22.04 -85.00 38.22
C GLY A 46 -22.00 -86.31 37.45
N SER A 47 -21.51 -87.38 38.06
CA SER A 47 -21.70 -88.76 37.58
C SER A 47 -23.18 -89.13 37.52
N GLY A 48 -23.63 -89.75 36.41
CA GLY A 48 -24.85 -90.54 36.41
C GLY A 48 -25.50 -90.73 35.05
N GLY A 49 -25.69 -91.98 34.65
CA GLY A 49 -26.75 -92.34 33.70
C GLY A 49 -26.34 -93.15 32.49
N PHE A 50 -25.90 -94.39 32.70
CA PHE A 50 -26.01 -95.45 31.70
C PHE A 50 -27.48 -95.65 31.31
N GLY A 51 -27.81 -95.42 30.03
CA GLY A 51 -29.10 -95.77 29.42
C GLY A 51 -28.83 -96.50 28.10
N PRO A 52 -29.45 -97.67 27.86
CA PRO A 52 -29.04 -98.59 26.80
C PRO A 52 -29.37 -98.06 25.40
N PRO A 53 -28.52 -98.34 24.37
CA PRO A 53 -28.91 -98.12 23.00
C PRO A 53 -30.04 -99.09 22.60
N PRO A 54 -31.10 -98.61 21.91
CA PRO A 54 -32.14 -99.46 21.35
C PRO A 54 -31.62 -100.33 20.19
N PRO A 55 -32.31 -101.45 19.88
CA PRO A 55 -31.78 -102.57 19.09
C PRO A 55 -31.49 -102.25 17.62
N SER A 56 -30.49 -102.96 17.11
CA SER A 56 -30.07 -102.99 15.71
C SER A 56 -31.24 -103.33 14.76
N PRO A 57 -31.46 -102.57 13.67
CA PRO A 57 -32.37 -103.00 12.62
C PRO A 57 -31.78 -104.20 11.85
N PRO A 58 -32.63 -105.13 11.36
CA PRO A 58 -32.21 -106.34 10.66
C PRO A 58 -31.48 -106.03 9.34
N PRO A 59 -30.64 -106.96 8.83
CA PRO A 59 -29.92 -106.79 7.58
C PRO A 59 -30.90 -106.63 6.42
N MET A 60 -30.76 -105.53 5.68
CA MET A 60 -31.50 -105.36 4.43
C MET A 60 -30.99 -106.34 3.36
N PRO A 61 -31.88 -106.91 2.54
CA PRO A 61 -31.54 -107.83 1.48
C PRO A 61 -30.66 -107.18 0.42
N THR A 62 -29.67 -107.93 -0.06
CA THR A 62 -28.81 -107.60 -1.20
C THR A 62 -29.65 -107.41 -2.47
N ILE A 63 -29.78 -106.16 -2.91
CA ILE A 63 -30.39 -105.80 -4.19
C ILE A 63 -29.35 -106.08 -5.30
N PRO A 64 -29.70 -106.79 -6.39
CA PRO A 64 -28.80 -107.00 -7.53
C PRO A 64 -28.45 -105.67 -8.21
N PRO A 65 -27.29 -105.55 -8.87
CA PRO A 65 -26.89 -104.31 -9.53
C PRO A 65 -27.93 -103.90 -10.58
N THR A 66 -28.48 -102.71 -10.43
CA THR A 66 -29.35 -102.07 -11.41
C THR A 66 -28.54 -101.77 -12.68
N PRO A 67 -29.09 -102.00 -13.88
CA PRO A 67 -28.45 -101.59 -15.13
C PRO A 67 -28.27 -100.06 -15.16
N PRO A 68 -27.19 -99.53 -15.77
CA PRO A 68 -26.96 -98.09 -15.82
C PRO A 68 -28.13 -97.39 -16.49
N ALA A 69 -28.71 -96.41 -15.77
CA ALA A 69 -29.77 -95.56 -16.31
C ALA A 69 -29.26 -94.83 -17.58
N PRO A 70 -30.12 -94.64 -18.60
CA PRO A 70 -29.75 -93.86 -19.78
C PRO A 70 -29.34 -92.43 -19.38
N PRO A 71 -28.35 -91.83 -20.05
CA PRO A 71 -27.91 -90.48 -19.75
C PRO A 71 -29.09 -89.51 -19.87
N THR A 72 -29.36 -88.76 -18.81
CA THR A 72 -30.38 -87.73 -18.79
C THR A 72 -30.07 -86.65 -19.83
N PRO A 73 -31.04 -86.19 -20.63
CA PRO A 73 -30.80 -85.14 -21.62
C PRO A 73 -30.29 -83.87 -20.95
N ALA A 74 -29.28 -83.25 -21.54
CA ALA A 74 -28.69 -82.02 -21.04
C ALA A 74 -29.73 -80.89 -21.07
N ASP A 75 -29.78 -80.07 -20.01
CA ASP A 75 -30.62 -78.88 -19.92
C ASP A 75 -29.77 -77.61 -20.14
N PRO A 76 -29.66 -77.12 -21.39
CA PRO A 76 -28.82 -75.97 -21.72
C PRO A 76 -29.37 -74.67 -21.10
N LEU A 77 -30.69 -74.55 -20.90
CA LEU A 77 -31.30 -73.36 -20.31
C LEU A 77 -30.97 -73.23 -18.83
N ARG A 78 -30.94 -74.35 -18.10
CA ARG A 78 -30.48 -74.36 -16.71
C ARG A 78 -28.99 -74.03 -16.59
N ALA A 79 -28.16 -74.50 -17.51
CA ALA A 79 -26.74 -74.17 -17.53
C ALA A 79 -26.51 -72.66 -17.72
N VAL A 80 -27.27 -72.05 -18.64
CA VAL A 80 -27.25 -70.59 -18.87
C VAL A 80 -27.76 -69.85 -17.62
N ALA A 81 -28.85 -70.30 -17.00
CA ALA A 81 -29.40 -69.69 -15.79
C ALA A 81 -28.41 -69.72 -14.61
N VAL A 82 -27.79 -70.89 -14.36
CA VAL A 82 -26.77 -71.05 -13.30
C VAL A 82 -25.53 -70.22 -13.59
N GLY A 83 -25.09 -70.18 -14.84
CA GLY A 83 -23.96 -69.36 -15.29
C GLY A 83 -24.19 -67.87 -15.02
N LEU A 84 -25.32 -67.32 -15.50
CA LEU A 84 -25.70 -65.92 -15.32
C LEU A 84 -25.86 -65.56 -13.84
N LEU A 85 -26.50 -66.42 -13.04
CA LEU A 85 -26.68 -66.20 -11.60
C LEU A 85 -25.35 -66.22 -10.83
N ASN A 86 -24.38 -67.05 -11.22
CA ASN A 86 -23.04 -67.02 -10.61
C ASN A 86 -22.22 -65.82 -11.08
N LEU A 87 -22.46 -65.34 -12.30
CA LEU A 87 -21.83 -64.13 -12.86
C LEU A 87 -22.23 -62.85 -12.12
N SER A 88 -23.37 -62.86 -11.40
CA SER A 88 -23.76 -61.77 -10.48
C SER A 88 -22.86 -61.62 -9.24
N GLY A 89 -21.93 -62.56 -9.00
CA GLY A 89 -21.02 -62.53 -7.83
C GLY A 89 -21.63 -62.98 -6.50
N LEU A 90 -22.93 -63.24 -6.47
CA LEU A 90 -23.64 -63.72 -5.27
C LEU A 90 -23.64 -65.25 -5.11
N GLY A 91 -23.14 -66.00 -6.10
CA GLY A 91 -23.09 -67.47 -6.09
C GLY A 91 -24.46 -68.16 -6.16
N LEU A 92 -25.52 -67.43 -6.57
CA LEU A 92 -26.90 -67.90 -6.56
C LEU A 92 -27.15 -69.12 -7.47
N GLY A 93 -26.32 -69.31 -8.50
CA GLY A 93 -26.34 -70.52 -9.32
C GLY A 93 -25.94 -71.77 -8.53
N TYR A 94 -25.01 -71.67 -7.58
CA TYR A 94 -24.68 -72.76 -6.67
C TYR A 94 -25.76 -73.02 -5.62
N LEU A 95 -26.48 -71.99 -5.19
CA LEU A 95 -27.67 -72.15 -4.36
C LEU A 95 -28.76 -72.96 -5.09
N LEU A 96 -28.99 -72.68 -6.39
CA LEU A 96 -29.91 -73.45 -7.24
C LEU A 96 -29.48 -74.92 -7.40
N LEU A 97 -28.17 -75.20 -7.33
CA LEU A 97 -27.60 -76.55 -7.33
C LEU A 97 -27.44 -77.15 -5.92
N ARG A 98 -27.88 -76.45 -4.85
CA ARG A 98 -27.70 -76.82 -3.43
C ARG A 98 -26.26 -77.11 -3.01
N ARG A 99 -25.29 -76.44 -3.64
CA ARG A 99 -23.86 -76.60 -3.36
C ARG A 99 -23.35 -75.48 -2.44
N TRP A 100 -23.59 -75.66 -1.15
CA TRP A 100 -23.26 -74.69 -0.10
C TRP A 100 -21.77 -74.32 -0.03
N LEU A 101 -20.86 -75.27 -0.22
CA LEU A 101 -19.42 -74.98 -0.20
C LEU A 101 -19.00 -74.04 -1.35
N ALA A 102 -19.54 -74.25 -2.55
CA ALA A 102 -19.22 -73.40 -3.70
C ALA A 102 -19.85 -71.99 -3.56
N LEU A 103 -21.05 -71.92 -2.97
CA LEU A 103 -21.67 -70.65 -2.59
C LEU A 103 -20.81 -69.88 -1.57
N ALA A 104 -20.31 -70.56 -0.53
CA ALA A 104 -19.45 -69.95 0.48
C ALA A 104 -18.15 -69.40 -0.13
N VAL A 105 -17.54 -70.11 -1.09
CA VAL A 105 -16.36 -69.61 -1.82
C VAL A 105 -16.67 -68.33 -2.60
N CYS A 106 -17.82 -68.26 -3.28
CA CYS A 106 -18.24 -67.02 -3.95
C CYS A 106 -18.43 -65.87 -2.96
N TRP A 107 -19.04 -66.12 -1.80
CA TRP A 107 -19.20 -65.09 -0.77
C TRP A 107 -17.87 -64.65 -0.15
N VAL A 108 -16.93 -65.55 0.08
CA VAL A 108 -15.58 -65.19 0.54
C VAL A 108 -14.86 -64.34 -0.49
N ALA A 109 -14.93 -64.69 -1.78
CA ALA A 109 -14.33 -63.90 -2.84
C ALA A 109 -14.95 -62.50 -2.95
N THR A 110 -16.29 -62.40 -2.88
CA THR A 110 -17.00 -61.11 -2.91
C THR A 110 -16.72 -60.30 -1.64
N GLY A 111 -16.68 -60.94 -0.47
CA GLY A 111 -16.31 -60.30 0.79
C GLY A 111 -14.86 -59.81 0.81
N ALA A 112 -13.93 -60.55 0.21
CA ALA A 112 -12.53 -60.14 0.06
C ALA A 112 -12.40 -58.91 -0.87
N LEU A 113 -13.11 -58.89 -2.00
CA LEU A 113 -13.16 -57.71 -2.86
C LEU A 113 -13.72 -56.50 -2.10
N LEU A 114 -14.83 -56.69 -1.38
CA LEU A 114 -15.42 -55.61 -0.57
C LEU A 114 -14.44 -55.12 0.50
N ALA A 115 -13.71 -55.99 1.19
CA ALA A 115 -12.71 -55.59 2.17
C ALA A 115 -11.54 -54.79 1.55
N ILE A 116 -11.21 -55.03 0.29
CA ILE A 116 -10.21 -54.26 -0.47
C ILE A 116 -10.80 -52.93 -0.99
N ALA A 117 -12.10 -52.90 -1.28
CA ALA A 117 -12.78 -51.74 -1.86
C ALA A 117 -13.38 -50.76 -0.84
N LEU A 118 -13.67 -51.22 0.38
CA LEU A 118 -14.24 -50.40 1.45
C LEU A 118 -13.29 -49.36 2.08
N PRO A 119 -11.95 -49.54 2.10
CA PRO A 119 -11.04 -48.43 2.30
C PRO A 119 -11.22 -47.49 1.10
N ALA A 120 -11.98 -46.41 1.29
CA ALA A 120 -12.23 -45.40 0.26
C ALA A 120 -10.96 -44.56 0.04
N ASP A 121 -9.91 -45.20 -0.45
CA ASP A 121 -8.67 -44.54 -0.85
C ASP A 121 -8.90 -43.80 -2.18
N PRO A 122 -8.27 -42.62 -2.38
CA PRO A 122 -8.45 -41.79 -3.56
C PRO A 122 -7.99 -42.48 -4.86
N ASP A 123 -7.13 -43.50 -4.75
CA ASP A 123 -6.58 -44.27 -5.87
C ASP A 123 -7.53 -45.38 -6.39
N GLY A 124 -8.65 -45.63 -5.69
CA GLY A 124 -9.65 -46.63 -6.07
C GLY A 124 -9.23 -48.08 -5.87
N VAL A 125 -10.05 -49.03 -6.34
CA VAL A 125 -9.77 -50.47 -6.22
C VAL A 125 -8.64 -50.85 -7.19
N PRO A 126 -7.55 -51.51 -6.73
CA PRO A 126 -6.43 -51.87 -7.59
C PRO A 126 -6.90 -52.73 -8.78
N ALA A 127 -6.48 -52.35 -9.99
CA ALA A 127 -6.90 -53.01 -11.24
C ALA A 127 -6.64 -54.53 -11.20
N GLY A 128 -5.54 -54.95 -10.58
CA GLY A 128 -5.23 -56.37 -10.38
C GLY A 128 -6.28 -57.13 -9.55
N ALA A 129 -6.86 -56.50 -8.52
CA ALA A 129 -7.92 -57.10 -7.72
C ALA A 129 -9.23 -57.23 -8.50
N LEU A 130 -9.56 -56.24 -9.34
CA LEU A 130 -10.73 -56.29 -10.23
C LEU A 130 -10.57 -57.40 -11.27
N VAL A 131 -9.40 -57.52 -11.90
CA VAL A 131 -9.12 -58.59 -12.88
C VAL A 131 -9.15 -59.96 -12.22
N ALA A 132 -8.57 -60.12 -11.03
CA ALA A 132 -8.59 -61.37 -10.28
C ALA A 132 -10.04 -61.76 -9.91
N TYR A 133 -10.85 -60.82 -9.45
CA TYR A 133 -12.25 -61.08 -9.13
C TYR A 133 -13.08 -61.45 -10.37
N LEU A 134 -12.86 -60.75 -11.50
CA LEU A 134 -13.52 -61.09 -12.76
C LEU A 134 -13.16 -62.52 -13.21
N ALA A 135 -11.90 -62.93 -13.09
CA ALA A 135 -11.49 -64.30 -13.37
C ALA A 135 -12.22 -65.32 -12.46
N VAL A 136 -12.37 -65.02 -11.16
CA VAL A 136 -13.14 -65.85 -10.22
C VAL A 136 -14.61 -65.96 -10.65
N LEU A 137 -15.24 -64.86 -11.08
CA LEU A 137 -16.62 -64.87 -11.58
C LEU A 137 -16.79 -65.73 -12.84
N VAL A 138 -15.88 -65.58 -13.82
CA VAL A 138 -15.92 -66.36 -15.06
C VAL A 138 -15.72 -67.84 -14.76
N LEU A 139 -14.77 -68.19 -13.88
CA LEU A 139 -14.56 -69.57 -13.45
C LEU A 139 -15.77 -70.12 -12.70
N ALA A 140 -16.39 -69.34 -11.81
CA ALA A 140 -17.59 -69.74 -11.08
C ALA A 140 -18.82 -69.90 -11.99
N ALA A 141 -18.96 -69.05 -13.00
CA ALA A 141 -20.01 -69.14 -14.00
C ALA A 141 -19.80 -70.37 -14.92
N ALA A 142 -18.59 -70.57 -15.44
CA ALA A 142 -18.26 -71.71 -16.28
C ALA A 142 -18.41 -73.04 -15.52
N HIS A 143 -17.90 -73.11 -14.28
CA HIS A 143 -18.04 -74.30 -13.45
C HIS A 143 -19.49 -74.55 -13.05
N GLY A 144 -20.26 -73.51 -12.71
CA GLY A 144 -21.69 -73.59 -12.45
C GLY A 144 -22.49 -74.11 -13.66
N ALA A 145 -22.25 -73.52 -14.84
CA ALA A 145 -22.90 -73.91 -16.10
C ALA A 145 -22.58 -75.36 -16.48
N TYR A 146 -21.30 -75.75 -16.40
CA TYR A 146 -20.85 -77.11 -16.65
C TYR A 146 -21.53 -78.14 -15.73
N ARG A 147 -21.67 -77.81 -14.44
CA ARG A 147 -22.38 -78.67 -13.47
C ARG A 147 -23.89 -78.70 -13.73
N GLY A 148 -24.47 -77.58 -14.14
CA GLY A 148 -25.89 -77.47 -14.50
C GLY A 148 -26.27 -78.36 -15.69
N LEU A 149 -25.35 -78.56 -16.63
CA LEU A 149 -25.52 -79.49 -17.76
C LEU A 149 -25.57 -80.96 -17.33
N ARG A 150 -24.94 -81.33 -16.21
CA ARG A 150 -24.68 -82.73 -15.83
C ARG A 150 -25.60 -83.31 -14.75
N HIS A 151 -26.49 -82.52 -14.15
CA HIS A 151 -27.39 -83.00 -13.09
C HIS A 151 -28.83 -82.51 -13.27
N SER A 152 -29.71 -83.40 -13.73
CA SER A 152 -31.16 -83.16 -13.71
C SER A 152 -31.73 -83.49 -12.33
N VAL A 153 -32.02 -82.47 -11.52
CA VAL A 153 -32.86 -82.62 -10.32
C VAL A 153 -34.30 -82.33 -10.69
N ILE A 154 -35.19 -83.30 -10.44
CA ILE A 154 -36.64 -83.25 -10.72
C ILE A 154 -37.30 -82.17 -9.82
N ARG A 155 -37.53 -80.96 -10.34
CA ARG A 155 -38.43 -79.94 -9.76
C ARG A 155 -38.85 -78.90 -10.82
N PRO A 156 -39.96 -78.17 -10.61
CA PRO A 156 -40.71 -77.45 -11.65
C PRO A 156 -39.97 -76.22 -12.21
N PRO A 157 -40.43 -75.63 -13.34
CA PRO A 157 -39.63 -74.77 -14.19
C PRO A 157 -39.56 -73.34 -13.65
N GLN A 158 -38.60 -73.06 -12.76
CA GLN A 158 -38.25 -71.69 -12.36
C GLN A 158 -37.09 -71.10 -13.20
N THR A 159 -36.66 -71.83 -14.25
CA THR A 159 -35.54 -71.50 -15.13
C THR A 159 -35.64 -70.12 -15.82
N PRO A 160 -36.79 -69.69 -16.39
CA PRO A 160 -36.87 -68.36 -17.01
C PRO A 160 -36.78 -67.22 -15.98
N VAL A 161 -37.32 -67.41 -14.77
CA VAL A 161 -37.23 -66.44 -13.68
C VAL A 161 -35.79 -66.26 -13.23
N ALA A 162 -35.02 -67.35 -13.16
CA ALA A 162 -33.60 -67.32 -12.82
C ALA A 162 -32.75 -66.58 -13.87
N VAL A 163 -33.06 -66.74 -15.16
CA VAL A 163 -32.38 -66.01 -16.25
C VAL A 163 -32.68 -64.51 -16.19
N VAL A 164 -33.96 -64.14 -16.03
CA VAL A 164 -34.36 -62.73 -15.88
C VAL A 164 -33.71 -62.10 -14.65
N LEU A 165 -33.70 -62.80 -13.52
CA LEU A 165 -33.06 -62.33 -12.29
C LEU A 165 -31.55 -62.14 -12.47
N GLY A 166 -30.86 -63.08 -13.13
CA GLY A 166 -29.44 -62.95 -13.45
C GLY A 166 -29.14 -61.75 -14.36
N LEU A 167 -29.97 -61.50 -15.36
CA LEU A 167 -29.84 -60.33 -16.24
C LEU A 167 -30.11 -59.01 -15.49
N VAL A 168 -31.14 -58.95 -14.64
CA VAL A 168 -31.44 -57.77 -13.80
C VAL A 168 -30.30 -57.48 -12.82
N LEU A 169 -29.74 -58.52 -12.18
CA LEU A 169 -28.61 -58.39 -11.27
C LEU A 169 -27.31 -57.98 -11.98
N LEU A 170 -27.14 -58.31 -13.27
CA LEU A 170 -26.02 -57.82 -14.09
C LEU A 170 -26.24 -56.40 -14.62
N ALA A 171 -27.50 -55.99 -14.82
CA ALA A 171 -27.83 -54.63 -15.24
C ALA A 171 -27.56 -53.59 -14.14
N ALA A 172 -27.69 -53.96 -12.86
CA ALA A 172 -27.48 -53.05 -11.73
C ALA A 172 -26.01 -52.54 -11.61
N PRO A 173 -24.95 -53.36 -11.70
CA PRO A 173 -23.56 -52.88 -11.72
C PRO A 173 -23.26 -51.99 -12.93
N VAL A 174 -23.76 -52.36 -14.12
CA VAL A 174 -23.53 -51.59 -15.36
C VAL A 174 -24.26 -50.24 -15.32
N GLY A 175 -25.49 -50.19 -14.82
CA GLY A 175 -26.21 -48.94 -14.57
C GLY A 175 -25.60 -48.11 -13.44
N GLY A 176 -25.03 -48.76 -12.43
CA GLY A 176 -24.35 -48.13 -11.31
C GLY A 176 -23.10 -47.34 -11.73
N VAL A 177 -22.29 -47.85 -12.66
CA VAL A 177 -21.09 -47.14 -13.15
C VAL A 177 -21.47 -45.84 -13.88
N VAL A 178 -22.48 -45.87 -14.76
CA VAL A 178 -22.90 -44.68 -15.52
C VAL A 178 -23.51 -43.61 -14.60
N LEU A 179 -24.30 -44.02 -13.59
CA LEU A 179 -24.86 -43.10 -12.60
C LEU A 179 -23.80 -42.56 -11.64
N TYR A 180 -22.80 -43.38 -11.28
CA TYR A 180 -21.71 -42.98 -10.40
C TYR A 180 -20.78 -41.97 -11.07
N ASP A 181 -20.40 -42.18 -12.33
CA ASP A 181 -19.57 -41.24 -13.08
C ASP A 181 -20.28 -39.89 -13.24
N GLY A 182 -21.58 -39.89 -13.56
CA GLY A 182 -22.38 -38.67 -13.61
C GLY A 182 -22.48 -37.93 -12.26
N ALA A 183 -22.62 -38.68 -11.15
CA ALA A 183 -22.65 -38.10 -9.82
C ALA A 183 -21.28 -37.54 -9.39
N ARG A 184 -20.18 -38.22 -9.75
CA ARG A 184 -18.81 -37.78 -9.48
C ARG A 184 -18.44 -36.53 -10.28
N ASP A 185 -18.83 -36.47 -11.54
CA ASP A 185 -18.64 -35.29 -12.39
C ASP A 185 -19.43 -34.09 -11.85
N GLU A 186 -20.71 -34.27 -11.51
CA GLU A 186 -21.52 -33.19 -10.93
C GLU A 186 -20.95 -32.70 -9.59
N ALA A 187 -20.51 -33.61 -8.71
CA ALA A 187 -19.86 -33.26 -7.45
C ALA A 187 -18.56 -32.47 -7.66
N THR A 188 -17.75 -32.86 -8.64
CA THR A 188 -16.52 -32.13 -9.01
C THR A 188 -16.85 -30.73 -9.54
N GLN A 189 -17.87 -30.61 -10.38
CA GLN A 189 -18.30 -29.31 -10.92
C GLN A 189 -18.84 -28.38 -9.81
N GLN A 190 -19.58 -28.90 -8.83
CA GLN A 190 -20.06 -28.12 -7.69
C GLN A 190 -18.91 -27.65 -6.80
N MET A 191 -17.97 -28.53 -6.46
CA MET A 191 -16.78 -28.16 -5.69
C MET A 191 -15.98 -27.03 -6.37
N LEU A 192 -15.84 -27.06 -7.70
CA LEU A 192 -15.17 -25.98 -8.44
C LEU A 192 -15.96 -24.67 -8.44
N LEU A 193 -17.29 -24.73 -8.46
CA LEU A 193 -18.15 -23.54 -8.33
C LEU A 193 -18.08 -22.96 -6.91
N ASP A 194 -18.04 -23.79 -5.87
CA ASP A 194 -17.85 -23.34 -4.48
C ASP A 194 -16.48 -22.70 -4.29
N ARG A 195 -15.44 -23.27 -4.92
CA ARG A 195 -14.09 -22.67 -4.92
C ARG A 195 -14.09 -21.29 -5.59
N LEU A 196 -14.80 -21.12 -6.71
CA LEU A 196 -14.99 -19.83 -7.36
C LEU A 196 -15.75 -18.85 -6.46
N ALA A 197 -16.86 -19.28 -5.85
CA ALA A 197 -17.66 -18.46 -4.94
C ALA A 197 -16.85 -18.02 -3.71
N GLY A 198 -16.02 -18.89 -3.16
CA GLY A 198 -15.09 -18.54 -2.08
C GLY A 198 -14.08 -17.48 -2.49
N ALA A 199 -13.56 -17.53 -3.72
CA ALA A 199 -12.69 -16.46 -4.25
C ALA A 199 -13.45 -15.14 -4.43
N ASP A 200 -14.65 -15.16 -5.00
CA ASP A 200 -15.51 -13.98 -5.16
C ASP A 200 -15.90 -13.36 -3.80
N GLN A 201 -16.10 -14.20 -2.79
CA GLN A 201 -16.35 -13.76 -1.41
C GLN A 201 -15.15 -13.04 -0.80
N LEU A 202 -13.91 -13.51 -1.04
CA LEU A 202 -12.70 -12.81 -0.60
C LEU A 202 -12.63 -11.40 -1.20
N VAL A 203 -12.95 -11.25 -2.48
CA VAL A 203 -12.98 -9.95 -3.18
C VAL A 203 -14.07 -9.05 -2.59
N THR A 204 -15.26 -9.62 -2.34
CA THR A 204 -16.40 -8.88 -1.78
C THR A 204 -16.14 -8.44 -0.35
N GLN A 205 -15.54 -9.28 0.49
CA GLN A 205 -15.19 -8.93 1.88
C GLN A 205 -14.06 -7.91 1.96
N ALA A 206 -13.13 -7.95 0.99
CA ALA A 206 -12.06 -6.97 0.86
C ALA A 206 -12.57 -5.59 0.38
N LYS A 207 -13.76 -5.53 -0.23
CA LYS A 207 -14.38 -4.28 -0.68
C LYS A 207 -14.59 -3.33 0.49
N GLY A 208 -14.10 -2.09 0.35
CA GLY A 208 -14.22 -1.04 1.37
C GLY A 208 -13.13 -1.07 2.45
N GLN A 209 -12.24 -2.06 2.44
CA GLN A 209 -11.03 -2.05 3.27
C GLN A 209 -9.92 -1.22 2.58
N GLN A 210 -8.94 -0.76 3.36
CA GLN A 210 -7.73 -0.18 2.78
C GLN A 210 -7.00 -1.23 1.92
N PHE A 211 -6.48 -0.80 0.78
CA PHE A 211 -5.90 -1.70 -0.20
C PHE A 211 -4.73 -2.51 0.36
N THR A 212 -3.87 -1.90 1.18
CA THR A 212 -2.74 -2.56 1.85
C THR A 212 -3.17 -3.76 2.69
N THR A 213 -4.28 -3.63 3.42
CA THR A 213 -4.89 -4.72 4.21
C THR A 213 -5.53 -5.78 3.32
N ALA A 214 -6.22 -5.36 2.27
CA ALA A 214 -6.96 -6.22 1.36
C ALA A 214 -6.08 -6.98 0.34
N ARG A 215 -4.85 -6.51 0.09
CA ARG A 215 -3.94 -7.00 -0.96
C ARG A 215 -3.75 -8.52 -0.95
N ALA A 216 -3.61 -9.10 0.24
CA ALA A 216 -3.45 -10.56 0.39
C ALA A 216 -4.69 -11.33 -0.05
N SER A 217 -5.90 -10.84 0.27
CA SER A 217 -7.17 -11.44 -0.14
C SER A 217 -7.35 -11.36 -1.66
N TYR A 218 -7.02 -10.22 -2.26
CA TYR A 218 -7.03 -10.06 -3.73
C TYR A 218 -6.07 -11.04 -4.42
N GLY A 219 -4.84 -11.18 -3.91
CA GLY A 219 -3.87 -12.15 -4.45
C GLY A 219 -4.34 -13.61 -4.36
N LYS A 220 -5.01 -14.00 -3.26
CA LYS A 220 -5.61 -15.34 -3.10
C LYS A 220 -6.74 -15.59 -4.10
N ALA A 221 -7.63 -14.62 -4.28
CA ALA A 221 -8.73 -14.73 -5.26
C ALA A 221 -8.19 -14.88 -6.68
N LEU A 222 -7.23 -14.05 -7.08
CA LEU A 222 -6.61 -14.08 -8.40
C LEU A 222 -5.91 -15.42 -8.69
N THR A 223 -5.24 -15.99 -7.68
CA THR A 223 -4.62 -17.32 -7.77
C THR A 223 -5.67 -18.39 -8.07
N THR A 224 -6.80 -18.37 -7.35
CA THR A 224 -7.91 -19.30 -7.60
C THR A 224 -8.51 -19.13 -8.99
N TYR A 225 -8.74 -17.91 -9.46
CA TYR A 225 -9.23 -17.66 -10.82
C TYR A 225 -8.29 -18.22 -11.89
N ARG A 226 -6.97 -18.08 -11.68
CA ARG A 226 -5.96 -18.59 -12.61
C ARG A 226 -5.96 -20.11 -12.61
N ASP A 227 -5.96 -20.73 -11.43
CA ASP A 227 -5.94 -22.18 -11.30
C ASP A 227 -7.21 -22.81 -11.90
N LEU A 228 -8.39 -22.20 -11.71
CA LEU A 228 -9.63 -22.65 -12.34
C LEU A 228 -9.53 -22.60 -13.87
N GLY A 229 -9.01 -21.50 -14.44
CA GLY A 229 -8.84 -21.37 -15.89
C GLY A 229 -7.76 -22.29 -16.48
N ALA A 230 -6.67 -22.54 -15.75
CA ALA A 230 -5.53 -23.31 -16.25
C ALA A 230 -5.67 -24.82 -16.03
N GLN A 231 -6.14 -25.23 -14.85
CA GLN A 231 -6.23 -26.65 -14.46
C GLN A 231 -7.60 -27.25 -14.81
N HIS A 232 -8.65 -26.44 -14.95
CA HIS A 232 -10.01 -26.89 -15.19
C HIS A 232 -10.75 -26.08 -16.28
N PRO A 233 -10.15 -25.90 -17.49
CA PRO A 233 -10.69 -24.99 -18.52
C PRO A 233 -12.11 -25.32 -18.99
N ASP A 234 -12.49 -26.61 -18.99
CA ASP A 234 -13.81 -27.06 -19.44
C ASP A 234 -14.90 -27.00 -18.36
N SER A 235 -14.55 -26.63 -17.13
CA SER A 235 -15.49 -26.58 -16.00
C SER A 235 -16.50 -25.44 -16.11
N ARG A 236 -17.66 -25.60 -15.45
CA ARG A 236 -18.66 -24.53 -15.33
C ARG A 236 -18.10 -23.31 -14.58
N ALA A 237 -17.22 -23.55 -13.61
CA ALA A 237 -16.53 -22.50 -12.87
C ALA A 237 -15.60 -21.69 -13.77
N ALA A 238 -14.73 -22.35 -14.57
CA ALA A 238 -13.82 -21.67 -15.48
C ALA A 238 -14.55 -20.77 -16.49
N ARG A 239 -15.72 -21.19 -16.99
CA ARG A 239 -16.55 -20.36 -17.88
C ARG A 239 -17.07 -19.07 -17.23
N ARG A 240 -17.16 -19.02 -15.88
CA ARG A 240 -17.61 -17.84 -15.13
C ARG A 240 -16.45 -16.92 -14.71
N VAL A 241 -15.21 -17.42 -14.70
CA VAL A 241 -14.02 -16.66 -14.31
C VAL A 241 -13.88 -15.33 -15.05
N PRO A 242 -14.15 -15.19 -16.37
CA PRO A 242 -14.07 -13.88 -17.03
C PRO A 242 -15.00 -12.82 -16.42
N ALA A 243 -16.21 -13.21 -16.00
CA ALA A 243 -17.13 -12.29 -15.33
C ALA A 243 -16.63 -11.93 -13.92
N SER A 244 -16.14 -12.92 -13.15
CA SER A 244 -15.54 -12.68 -11.83
C SER A 244 -14.30 -11.77 -11.91
N LEU A 245 -13.48 -11.89 -12.98
CA LEU A 245 -12.34 -11.00 -13.22
C LEU A 245 -12.76 -9.55 -13.50
N ASN A 246 -13.85 -9.32 -14.24
CA ASN A 246 -14.38 -7.97 -14.41
C ASN A 246 -14.77 -7.36 -13.06
N THR A 247 -15.54 -8.09 -12.26
CA THR A 247 -15.93 -7.68 -10.90
C THR A 247 -14.72 -7.44 -10.00
N TYR A 248 -13.68 -8.27 -10.12
CA TYR A 248 -12.42 -8.10 -9.40
C TYR A 248 -11.75 -6.77 -9.73
N TYR A 249 -11.56 -6.47 -11.02
CA TYR A 249 -10.92 -5.22 -11.47
C TYR A 249 -11.73 -4.00 -11.01
N GLU A 250 -13.06 -4.04 -11.16
CA GLU A 250 -13.95 -2.97 -10.70
C GLU A 250 -13.89 -2.78 -9.18
N THR A 251 -13.85 -3.88 -8.42
CA THR A 251 -13.80 -3.84 -6.95
C THR A 251 -12.48 -3.27 -6.45
N VAL A 252 -11.35 -3.72 -7.00
CA VAL A 252 -10.03 -3.19 -6.64
C VAL A 252 -9.93 -1.70 -6.99
N ALA A 253 -10.51 -1.30 -8.12
CA ALA A 253 -10.54 0.10 -8.56
C ALA A 253 -11.70 0.92 -7.97
N THR A 254 -12.40 0.45 -6.94
CA THR A 254 -13.51 1.20 -6.30
C THR A 254 -13.15 2.66 -5.98
N PRO A 255 -11.96 2.98 -5.42
CA PRO A 255 -11.59 4.37 -5.14
C PRO A 255 -11.61 5.27 -6.38
N PHE A 256 -11.26 4.73 -7.56
CA PHE A 256 -11.34 5.47 -8.82
C PHE A 256 -12.80 5.81 -9.19
N GLY A 257 -13.71 4.83 -9.07
CA GLY A 257 -15.13 5.04 -9.30
C GLY A 257 -15.76 6.07 -8.35
N GLU A 258 -15.24 6.16 -7.13
CA GLU A 258 -15.60 7.15 -6.12
C GLU A 258 -14.89 8.51 -6.28
N LYS A 259 -14.06 8.67 -7.33
CA LYS A 259 -13.22 9.86 -7.59
C LYS A 259 -12.22 10.18 -6.47
N LYS A 260 -11.87 9.20 -5.64
CA LYS A 260 -10.77 9.28 -4.67
C LYS A 260 -9.47 8.96 -5.38
N TYR A 261 -9.02 9.88 -6.23
CA TYR A 261 -7.93 9.64 -7.18
C TYR A 261 -6.61 9.27 -6.52
N CYS A 262 -6.23 9.95 -5.43
CA CYS A 262 -5.03 9.61 -4.67
C CYS A 262 -5.10 8.19 -4.09
N ASP A 263 -6.23 7.81 -3.50
CA ASP A 263 -6.44 6.47 -2.94
C ASP A 263 -6.51 5.37 -4.02
N ALA A 264 -6.75 5.76 -5.27
CA ALA A 264 -6.84 4.86 -6.40
C ALA A 264 -5.49 4.52 -7.04
N VAL A 265 -4.43 5.30 -6.79
CA VAL A 265 -3.11 5.09 -7.41
C VAL A 265 -2.57 3.69 -7.09
N GLU A 266 -2.43 3.34 -5.82
CA GLU A 266 -1.85 2.05 -5.41
C GLU A 266 -2.66 0.82 -5.92
N PRO A 267 -4.00 0.75 -5.77
CA PRO A 267 -4.80 -0.33 -6.36
C PRO A 267 -4.67 -0.46 -7.87
N LEU A 268 -4.66 0.66 -8.61
CA LEU A 268 -4.54 0.65 -10.07
C LEU A 268 -3.13 0.22 -10.51
N THR A 269 -2.09 0.66 -9.81
CA THR A 269 -0.71 0.20 -10.01
C THR A 269 -0.59 -1.31 -9.77
N TYR A 270 -1.25 -1.84 -8.74
CA TYR A 270 -1.32 -3.29 -8.54
C TYR A 270 -2.00 -4.02 -9.70
N LEU A 271 -3.13 -3.52 -10.21
CA LEU A 271 -3.83 -4.15 -11.35
C LEU A 271 -2.96 -4.22 -12.61
N ARG A 272 -2.00 -3.30 -12.80
CA ARG A 272 -1.04 -3.34 -13.91
C ARG A 272 -0.01 -4.48 -13.80
N THR A 273 0.18 -5.05 -12.61
CA THR A 273 1.05 -6.21 -12.40
C THR A 273 0.36 -7.53 -12.73
N VAL A 274 -0.98 -7.57 -12.69
CA VAL A 274 -1.81 -8.77 -12.89
C VAL A 274 -1.57 -9.45 -14.25
N PRO A 275 -1.41 -8.74 -15.38
CA PRO A 275 -1.14 -9.40 -16.66
C PRO A 275 0.18 -10.18 -16.70
N GLY A 276 1.15 -9.82 -15.86
CA GLY A 276 2.41 -10.57 -15.71
C GLY A 276 2.25 -11.90 -14.98
N THR A 277 1.25 -12.02 -14.09
CA THR A 277 1.02 -13.22 -13.28
C THR A 277 -0.11 -14.11 -13.81
N TYR A 278 -1.15 -13.51 -14.43
CA TYR A 278 -2.31 -14.21 -14.97
C TYR A 278 -2.17 -14.53 -16.48
N GLY A 279 -1.45 -13.68 -17.22
CA GLY A 279 -1.26 -13.78 -18.67
C GLY A 279 -2.16 -12.83 -19.46
N ARG A 280 -1.54 -12.05 -20.36
CA ARG A 280 -2.22 -11.01 -21.17
C ARG A 280 -3.32 -11.57 -22.07
N LYS A 281 -3.11 -12.75 -22.68
CA LYS A 281 -4.08 -13.34 -23.63
C LYS A 281 -5.38 -13.73 -22.93
N GLN A 282 -5.29 -14.24 -21.71
CA GLN A 282 -6.42 -14.69 -20.92
C GLN A 282 -7.24 -13.51 -20.37
N LEU A 283 -6.59 -12.40 -20.04
CA LEU A 283 -7.26 -11.17 -19.57
C LEU A 283 -7.94 -10.38 -20.70
N GLY A 284 -7.47 -10.50 -21.93
CA GLY A 284 -7.98 -9.72 -23.06
C GLY A 284 -7.91 -8.20 -22.77
N ALA A 285 -9.05 -7.52 -22.85
CA ALA A 285 -9.15 -6.07 -22.60
C ALA A 285 -8.78 -5.66 -21.16
N LEU A 286 -8.90 -6.56 -20.17
CA LEU A 286 -8.52 -6.26 -18.78
C LEU A 286 -7.02 -6.03 -18.61
N ALA A 287 -6.19 -6.48 -19.57
CA ALA A 287 -4.76 -6.35 -19.49
C ALA A 287 -4.27 -4.89 -19.50
N THR A 288 -4.98 -3.99 -20.20
CA THR A 288 -4.66 -2.56 -20.31
C THR A 288 -5.73 -1.66 -19.68
N TRP A 289 -6.82 -2.25 -19.18
CA TRP A 289 -7.91 -1.54 -18.51
C TRP A 289 -7.50 -0.55 -17.40
N PRO A 290 -6.47 -0.83 -16.56
CA PRO A 290 -6.06 0.11 -15.52
C PRO A 290 -5.27 1.32 -16.06
N ASP A 291 -4.72 1.27 -17.28
CA ASP A 291 -3.75 2.28 -17.76
C ASP A 291 -4.37 3.69 -17.83
N ASP A 292 -5.51 3.86 -18.51
CA ASP A 292 -6.20 5.16 -18.61
C ASP A 292 -6.67 5.70 -17.25
N LYS A 293 -7.06 4.80 -16.35
CA LYS A 293 -7.54 5.15 -15.01
C LYS A 293 -6.39 5.57 -14.12
N LEU A 294 -5.27 4.86 -14.18
CA LEU A 294 -4.07 5.20 -13.43
C LEU A 294 -3.53 6.55 -13.91
N ALA A 295 -3.44 6.76 -15.22
CA ALA A 295 -3.04 8.05 -15.77
C ALA A 295 -3.94 9.19 -15.27
N THR A 296 -5.25 8.96 -15.21
CA THR A 296 -6.21 9.92 -14.62
C THR A 296 -5.96 10.16 -13.14
N SER A 297 -5.80 9.09 -12.35
CA SER A 297 -5.55 9.21 -10.91
C SER A 297 -4.24 9.92 -10.58
N LEU A 298 -3.15 9.60 -11.29
CA LEU A 298 -1.85 10.23 -11.14
C LEU A 298 -1.92 11.73 -11.46
N TYR A 299 -2.61 12.11 -12.54
CA TYR A 299 -2.84 13.52 -12.86
C TYR A 299 -3.65 14.22 -11.78
N GLU A 300 -4.85 13.72 -11.47
CA GLU A 300 -5.78 14.38 -10.55
C GLU A 300 -5.21 14.45 -9.13
N CYS A 301 -4.47 13.43 -8.68
CA CYS A 301 -3.78 13.49 -7.40
C CYS A 301 -2.56 14.43 -7.45
N GLY A 302 -1.75 14.33 -8.49
CA GLY A 302 -0.49 15.08 -8.62
C GLY A 302 -0.69 16.58 -8.72
N VAL A 303 -1.72 17.06 -9.45
CA VAL A 303 -1.98 18.50 -9.57
C VAL A 303 -2.36 19.15 -8.24
N THR A 304 -2.93 18.41 -7.29
CA THR A 304 -3.23 18.95 -5.95
C THR A 304 -1.97 19.24 -5.13
N GLY A 305 -0.84 18.62 -5.48
CA GLY A 305 0.45 18.89 -4.85
C GLY A 305 1.24 20.03 -5.48
N LEU A 306 0.77 20.63 -6.58
CA LEU A 306 1.49 21.72 -7.25
C LEU A 306 1.56 22.98 -6.38
N GLY A 307 2.77 23.52 -6.24
CA GLY A 307 3.07 24.66 -5.38
C GLY A 307 3.00 24.34 -3.89
N THR A 308 2.92 23.05 -3.53
CA THR A 308 3.04 22.57 -2.15
C THR A 308 4.39 21.88 -1.95
N GLY A 309 4.82 21.68 -0.71
CA GLY A 309 6.05 20.92 -0.41
C GLY A 309 5.96 19.41 -0.72
N LYS A 310 4.84 18.92 -1.27
CA LYS A 310 4.69 17.51 -1.68
C LYS A 310 5.57 17.24 -2.90
N ASP A 311 6.32 16.14 -2.86
CA ASP A 311 7.01 15.63 -4.03
C ASP A 311 5.98 15.03 -5.00
N VAL A 312 5.85 15.65 -6.16
CA VAL A 312 4.97 15.20 -7.25
C VAL A 312 5.75 14.96 -8.55
N VAL A 313 7.05 15.25 -8.56
CA VAL A 313 7.84 15.34 -9.81
C VAL A 313 8.91 14.27 -9.92
N SER A 314 9.34 13.67 -8.81
CA SER A 314 10.24 12.53 -8.84
C SER A 314 9.63 11.34 -9.60
N PRO A 315 10.44 10.35 -10.02
CA PRO A 315 9.92 9.17 -10.70
C PRO A 315 8.82 8.40 -9.93
N ASP A 316 8.86 8.49 -8.60
CA ASP A 316 7.86 7.89 -7.70
C ASP A 316 6.75 8.90 -7.30
N GLY A 317 6.87 10.16 -7.71
CA GLY A 317 5.86 11.20 -7.52
C GLY A 317 4.77 11.13 -8.57
N ASP A 318 3.54 11.52 -8.21
CA ASP A 318 2.35 11.31 -9.03
C ASP A 318 2.48 11.81 -10.50
N LEU A 319 2.97 13.05 -10.72
CA LEU A 319 3.14 13.60 -12.06
C LEU A 319 4.39 13.06 -12.77
N GLY A 320 5.45 12.74 -12.01
CA GLY A 320 6.64 12.11 -12.57
C GLY A 320 6.37 10.69 -13.06
N GLU A 321 5.63 9.88 -12.29
CA GLU A 321 5.17 8.56 -12.71
C GLU A 321 4.25 8.66 -13.93
N LEU A 322 3.33 9.64 -13.97
CA LEU A 322 2.47 9.88 -15.11
C LEU A 322 3.27 10.12 -16.40
N LEU A 323 4.23 11.05 -16.35
CA LEU A 323 5.00 11.44 -17.53
C LEU A 323 5.97 10.34 -17.97
N THR A 324 6.56 9.60 -17.05
CA THR A 324 7.46 8.48 -17.38
C THR A 324 6.72 7.26 -17.90
N THR A 325 5.56 6.95 -17.32
CA THR A 325 4.86 5.69 -17.57
C THR A 325 3.80 5.82 -18.65
N PHE A 326 3.20 7.01 -18.80
CA PHE A 326 2.16 7.30 -19.79
C PHE A 326 2.44 8.60 -20.56
N PRO A 327 3.62 8.75 -21.18
CA PRO A 327 4.08 10.01 -21.79
C PRO A 327 3.14 10.54 -22.90
N SER A 328 2.40 9.65 -23.57
CA SER A 328 1.49 9.99 -24.66
C SER A 328 0.01 10.03 -24.24
N SER A 329 -0.28 9.93 -22.95
CA SER A 329 -1.68 9.98 -22.46
C SER A 329 -2.27 11.39 -22.57
N PRO A 330 -3.60 11.53 -22.74
CA PRO A 330 -4.27 12.83 -22.66
C PRO A 330 -4.02 13.57 -21.34
N GLN A 331 -3.74 12.83 -20.27
CA GLN A 331 -3.44 13.33 -18.94
C GLN A 331 -2.03 13.94 -18.86
N ALA A 332 -1.03 13.30 -19.48
CA ALA A 332 0.31 13.87 -19.60
C ALA A 332 0.29 15.24 -20.30
N ALA A 333 -0.53 15.38 -21.35
CA ALA A 333 -0.70 16.66 -22.06
C ALA A 333 -1.36 17.78 -21.22
N LYS A 334 -2.02 17.45 -20.10
CA LYS A 334 -2.63 18.44 -19.19
C LYS A 334 -1.67 18.94 -18.11
N VAL A 335 -0.51 18.32 -17.94
CA VAL A 335 0.43 18.66 -16.86
C VAL A 335 0.94 20.09 -17.02
N GLU A 336 1.41 20.48 -18.20
CA GLU A 336 1.92 21.84 -18.44
C GLU A 336 0.83 22.92 -18.26
N PRO A 337 -0.39 22.78 -18.82
CA PRO A 337 -1.43 23.78 -18.58
C PRO A 337 -1.79 23.94 -17.09
N ALA A 338 -1.73 22.84 -16.32
CA ALA A 338 -1.96 22.89 -14.88
C ALA A 338 -0.83 23.63 -14.13
N VAL A 339 0.44 23.34 -14.47
CA VAL A 339 1.61 24.03 -13.92
C VAL A 339 1.55 25.52 -14.24
N SER A 340 1.34 25.89 -15.50
CA SER A 340 1.23 27.27 -15.97
C SER A 340 0.11 28.02 -15.24
N SER A 341 -1.07 27.42 -15.12
CA SER A 341 -2.21 27.98 -14.36
C SER A 341 -1.86 28.23 -12.88
N GLU A 342 -1.17 27.30 -12.21
CA GLU A 342 -0.78 27.51 -10.81
C GLU A 342 0.30 28.58 -10.65
N ILE A 343 1.21 28.72 -11.61
CA ILE A 343 2.19 29.82 -11.66
C ILE A 343 1.46 31.16 -11.79
N ASP A 344 0.48 31.27 -12.69
CA ASP A 344 -0.28 32.50 -12.88
C ASP A 344 -1.11 32.89 -11.65
N LYS A 345 -1.76 31.91 -11.00
CA LYS A 345 -2.47 32.14 -9.72
C LYS A 345 -1.52 32.64 -8.64
N ALA A 346 -0.40 31.94 -8.41
CA ALA A 346 0.58 32.34 -7.40
C ALA A 346 1.22 33.71 -7.74
N ALA A 347 1.39 34.03 -9.02
CA ALA A 347 1.85 35.34 -9.45
C ALA A 347 0.82 36.45 -9.19
N GLY A 348 -0.48 36.19 -9.36
CA GLY A 348 -1.55 37.12 -9.00
C GLY A 348 -1.56 37.43 -7.49
N ASP A 349 -1.28 36.43 -6.65
CA ASP A 349 -1.24 36.59 -5.19
C ASP A 349 -0.07 37.46 -4.70
N LEU A 350 0.94 37.75 -5.54
CA LEU A 350 2.04 38.66 -5.22
C LEU A 350 1.59 40.11 -5.01
N GLU A 351 0.42 40.49 -5.52
CA GLU A 351 -0.18 41.82 -5.33
C GLU A 351 -1.13 41.86 -4.12
N GLY A 352 -1.37 40.71 -3.49
CA GLY A 352 -2.28 40.55 -2.37
C GLY A 352 -1.67 40.88 -1.00
N SER A 353 -2.31 40.36 0.07
CA SER A 353 -1.94 40.62 1.47
C SER A 353 -0.78 39.76 2.00
N ALA A 354 -0.37 38.73 1.24
CA ALA A 354 0.66 37.77 1.62
C ALA A 354 1.67 37.50 0.49
N PRO A 355 2.36 38.53 -0.04
CA PRO A 355 3.28 38.39 -1.16
C PRO A 355 4.45 37.44 -0.87
N CYS A 356 4.89 37.32 0.39
CA CYS A 356 5.94 36.38 0.78
C CYS A 356 5.52 34.92 0.60
N ALA A 357 4.31 34.54 1.04
CA ALA A 357 3.80 33.18 0.88
C ALA A 357 3.60 32.82 -0.60
N ALA A 358 3.08 33.78 -1.39
CA ALA A 358 2.95 33.64 -2.83
C ALA A 358 4.32 33.47 -3.53
N ASN A 359 5.34 34.21 -3.09
CA ASN A 359 6.70 34.09 -3.61
C ASN A 359 7.34 32.72 -3.30
N GLU A 360 7.13 32.18 -2.10
CA GLU A 360 7.59 30.82 -1.75
C GLU A 360 6.88 29.77 -2.60
N ARG A 361 5.56 29.91 -2.79
CA ARG A 361 4.79 29.03 -3.68
C ARG A 361 5.33 29.03 -5.11
N LEU A 362 5.70 30.20 -5.64
CA LEU A 362 6.33 30.32 -6.96
C LEU A 362 7.69 29.64 -7.04
N LYS A 363 8.52 29.69 -5.99
CA LYS A 363 9.80 28.97 -5.94
C LYS A 363 9.59 27.45 -5.98
N ILE A 364 8.59 26.96 -5.25
CA ILE A 364 8.21 25.55 -5.27
C ILE A 364 7.74 25.14 -6.67
N LEU A 365 6.83 25.91 -7.28
CA LEU A 365 6.35 25.66 -8.64
C LEU A 365 7.48 25.68 -9.67
N GLN A 366 8.41 26.63 -9.55
CA GLN A 366 9.61 26.67 -10.39
C GLN A 366 10.43 25.38 -10.25
N GLY A 367 10.67 24.93 -9.02
CA GLY A 367 11.40 23.69 -8.74
C GLY A 367 10.69 22.46 -9.31
N GLN A 368 9.37 22.38 -9.13
CA GLN A 368 8.55 21.30 -9.69
C GLN A 368 8.57 21.29 -11.22
N ALA A 369 8.39 22.44 -11.87
CA ALA A 369 8.44 22.55 -13.33
C ALA A 369 9.80 22.12 -13.91
N VAL A 370 10.92 22.43 -13.24
CA VAL A 370 12.27 21.97 -13.62
C VAL A 370 12.46 20.48 -13.35
N GLY A 371 11.89 19.96 -12.25
CA GLY A 371 12.07 18.58 -11.80
C GLY A 371 11.25 17.56 -12.56
N LEU A 372 10.23 17.97 -13.31
CA LEU A 372 9.40 17.05 -14.10
C LEU A 372 10.23 16.34 -15.18
N PRO A 373 9.99 15.03 -15.42
CA PRO A 373 10.67 14.25 -16.45
C PRO A 373 10.57 14.89 -17.83
N GLY A 374 11.69 14.91 -18.56
CA GLY A 374 11.78 15.51 -19.89
C GLY A 374 12.03 14.49 -21.01
N LYS A 375 12.55 14.98 -22.15
CA LYS A 375 12.87 14.21 -23.37
C LYS A 375 13.60 12.88 -23.12
N GLU A 376 14.53 12.83 -22.15
CA GLU A 376 15.30 11.62 -21.82
C GLU A 376 14.42 10.47 -21.29
N ALA A 377 13.28 10.80 -20.69
CA ALA A 377 12.28 9.85 -20.21
C ALA A 377 11.23 9.46 -21.27
N GLY A 378 11.43 9.85 -22.54
CA GLY A 378 10.49 9.59 -23.63
C GLY A 378 9.28 10.53 -23.66
N VAL A 379 9.30 11.61 -22.88
CA VAL A 379 8.27 12.65 -22.87
C VAL A 379 8.35 13.50 -24.14
N ASP A 380 7.19 13.96 -24.61
CA ASP A 380 7.11 14.84 -25.78
C ASP A 380 8.04 16.06 -25.66
N GLY A 381 8.72 16.35 -26.76
CA GLY A 381 9.74 17.38 -26.77
C GLY A 381 9.18 18.79 -26.58
N ALA A 382 8.00 19.07 -27.14
CA ALA A 382 7.33 20.35 -27.00
C ALA A 382 6.79 20.53 -25.58
N LEU A 383 6.24 19.48 -24.96
CA LEU A 383 5.84 19.51 -23.55
C LEU A 383 7.02 19.85 -22.64
N THR A 384 8.17 19.21 -22.86
CA THR A 384 9.39 19.48 -22.07
C THR A 384 9.85 20.93 -22.23
N ASP A 385 9.82 21.46 -23.45
CA ASP A 385 10.25 22.83 -23.73
C ASP A 385 9.27 23.86 -23.14
N ALA A 386 7.97 23.57 -23.15
CA ALA A 386 6.94 24.39 -22.52
C ALA A 386 7.09 24.43 -20.98
N LEU A 387 7.30 23.28 -20.32
CA LEU A 387 7.58 23.22 -18.87
C LEU A 387 8.84 24.03 -18.48
N ARG A 388 9.86 24.06 -19.33
CA ARG A 388 11.05 24.91 -19.09
C ARG A 388 10.72 26.41 -19.22
N GLU A 389 9.85 26.78 -20.15
CA GLU A 389 9.39 28.17 -20.27
C GLU A 389 8.52 28.57 -19.08
N ASP A 390 7.66 27.68 -18.59
CA ASP A 390 6.90 27.87 -17.34
C ASP A 390 7.86 28.06 -16.15
N ALA A 391 8.87 27.21 -16.01
CA ALA A 391 9.90 27.36 -14.97
C ALA A 391 10.63 28.71 -15.08
N ALA A 392 10.98 29.14 -16.30
CA ALA A 392 11.61 30.43 -16.53
C ALA A 392 10.65 31.59 -16.18
N THR A 393 9.36 31.46 -16.49
CA THR A 393 8.31 32.40 -16.12
C THR A 393 8.18 32.51 -14.62
N ALA A 394 8.06 31.38 -13.91
CA ALA A 394 8.04 31.33 -12.45
C ALA A 394 9.28 32.02 -11.87
N GLY A 395 10.48 31.76 -12.38
CA GLY A 395 11.71 32.42 -11.94
C GLY A 395 11.70 33.95 -12.13
N ARG A 396 11.13 34.47 -13.23
CA ARG A 396 10.91 35.92 -13.43
C ARG A 396 9.90 36.49 -12.43
N LYS A 397 8.85 35.73 -12.09
CA LYS A 397 7.85 36.12 -11.08
C LYS A 397 8.43 36.07 -9.66
N VAL A 398 9.24 35.07 -9.33
CA VAL A 398 9.98 34.97 -8.05
C VAL A 398 10.83 36.20 -7.82
N ARG A 399 11.55 36.67 -8.86
CA ARG A 399 12.30 37.94 -8.77
C ARG A 399 11.41 39.09 -8.32
N SER A 400 10.28 39.29 -8.99
CA SER A 400 9.34 40.36 -8.66
C SER A 400 8.75 40.18 -7.26
N GLY A 401 8.42 38.94 -6.89
CA GLY A 401 7.85 38.57 -5.60
C GLY A 401 8.81 38.75 -4.44
N THR A 402 10.11 38.51 -4.61
CA THR A 402 11.12 38.77 -3.57
C THR A 402 11.15 40.25 -3.20
N TYR A 403 11.08 41.15 -4.18
CA TYR A 403 10.98 42.58 -3.89
C TYR A 403 9.65 42.93 -3.17
N SER A 404 8.52 42.41 -3.66
CA SER A 404 7.22 42.65 -3.03
C SER A 404 7.15 42.13 -1.59
N CYS A 405 7.75 40.97 -1.32
CA CYS A 405 7.86 40.39 0.01
C CYS A 405 8.65 41.31 0.95
N GLY A 406 9.86 41.75 0.55
CA GLY A 406 10.65 42.66 1.37
C GLY A 406 9.97 44.01 1.63
N VAL A 407 9.18 44.51 0.66
CA VAL A 407 8.35 45.71 0.85
C VAL A 407 7.21 45.47 1.85
N ASP A 408 6.60 44.28 1.84
CA ASP A 408 5.53 43.90 2.77
C ASP A 408 6.05 43.69 4.20
N GLU A 409 7.17 43.01 4.36
CA GLU A 409 7.92 42.89 5.63
C GLU A 409 8.16 44.29 6.23
N TYR A 410 8.66 45.22 5.41
CA TYR A 410 8.89 46.61 5.84
C TYR A 410 7.60 47.29 6.32
N LYS A 411 6.50 47.15 5.57
CA LYS A 411 5.20 47.76 5.93
C LYS A 411 4.63 47.17 7.21
N LYS A 412 4.88 45.89 7.48
CA LYS A 412 4.44 45.18 8.69
C LYS A 412 5.33 45.46 9.90
N GLY A 413 6.44 46.18 9.71
CA GLY A 413 7.39 46.52 10.77
C GLY A 413 8.43 45.42 11.04
N ASP A 414 8.48 44.36 10.21
CA ASP A 414 9.57 43.38 10.24
C ASP A 414 10.79 43.95 9.51
N PHE A 415 11.48 44.86 10.20
CA PHE A 415 12.63 45.56 9.62
C PHE A 415 13.86 44.67 9.47
N THR A 416 14.00 43.63 10.29
CA THR A 416 15.11 42.67 10.16
C THR A 416 14.91 41.82 8.91
N GLY A 417 13.71 41.24 8.71
CA GLY A 417 13.37 40.52 7.49
C GLY A 417 13.52 41.40 6.25
N ALA A 418 12.91 42.59 6.28
CA ALA A 418 12.97 43.52 5.15
C ALA A 418 14.41 43.93 4.77
N GLN A 419 15.27 44.22 5.75
CA GLN A 419 16.68 44.53 5.49
C GLN A 419 17.36 43.38 4.76
N GLN A 420 17.22 42.16 5.26
CA GLN A 420 17.84 40.97 4.67
C GLN A 420 17.31 40.72 3.26
N THR A 421 16.00 40.56 3.11
CA THR A 421 15.32 40.26 1.84
C THR A 421 15.69 41.26 0.75
N LEU A 422 15.69 42.56 1.05
CA LEU A 422 15.94 43.62 0.06
C LEU A 422 17.43 43.83 -0.23
N THR A 423 18.31 43.53 0.73
CA THR A 423 19.76 43.49 0.49
C THR A 423 20.10 42.35 -0.45
N ASP A 424 19.55 41.16 -0.18
CA ASP A 424 19.74 39.97 -1.02
C ASP A 424 19.14 40.16 -2.41
N PHE A 425 17.96 40.79 -2.50
CA PHE A 425 17.38 41.18 -3.78
C PHE A 425 18.32 42.10 -4.58
N ALA A 426 18.84 43.16 -3.95
CA ALA A 426 19.70 44.14 -4.62
C ALA A 426 21.07 43.58 -5.03
N SER A 427 21.58 42.57 -4.31
CA SER A 427 22.84 41.89 -4.60
C SER A 427 22.69 40.85 -5.71
N THR A 428 21.58 40.09 -5.69
CA THR A 428 21.24 39.03 -6.64
C THR A 428 20.80 39.62 -7.98
N TYR A 429 19.91 40.61 -7.97
CA TYR A 429 19.30 41.17 -9.18
C TYR A 429 19.89 42.54 -9.53
N ARG A 430 21.17 42.53 -9.92
CA ARG A 430 21.97 43.76 -10.15
C ARG A 430 21.40 44.70 -11.22
N SER A 431 20.65 44.18 -12.18
CA SER A 431 20.06 44.94 -13.29
C SER A 431 18.56 45.19 -13.12
N ASP A 432 17.97 44.86 -11.97
CA ASP A 432 16.54 45.07 -11.74
C ASP A 432 16.21 46.56 -11.56
N LYS A 433 15.09 47.00 -12.14
CA LYS A 433 14.61 48.39 -12.03
C LYS A 433 14.36 48.82 -10.58
N ASN A 434 14.02 47.88 -9.70
CA ASN A 434 13.73 48.15 -8.29
C ASN A 434 14.99 48.12 -7.41
N ARG A 435 16.16 47.74 -7.94
CA ARG A 435 17.39 47.58 -7.15
C ARG A 435 17.73 48.81 -6.30
N ALA A 436 17.75 49.99 -6.90
CA ALA A 436 18.09 51.23 -6.19
C ALA A 436 17.08 51.55 -5.09
N ARG A 437 15.80 51.22 -5.30
CA ARG A 437 14.75 51.41 -4.30
C ARG A 437 14.86 50.37 -3.18
N ALA A 438 15.13 49.10 -3.51
CA ALA A 438 15.36 48.05 -2.54
C ALA A 438 16.53 48.38 -1.59
N GLN A 439 17.65 48.90 -2.12
CA GLN A 439 18.78 49.34 -1.30
C GLN A 439 18.38 50.43 -0.30
N LYS A 440 17.57 51.41 -0.73
CA LYS A 440 17.08 52.45 0.17
C LYS A 440 16.13 51.91 1.24
N ILE A 441 15.22 51.02 0.87
CA ILE A 441 14.31 50.39 1.84
C ILE A 441 15.12 49.57 2.85
N ALA A 442 16.14 48.81 2.41
CA ALA A 442 17.02 48.07 3.30
C ALA A 442 17.78 48.99 4.28
N ILE A 443 18.32 50.11 3.80
CA ILE A 443 18.96 51.13 4.67
C ILE A 443 17.95 51.67 5.71
N ALA A 444 16.73 52.02 5.27
CA ALA A 444 15.72 52.51 6.19
C ALA A 444 15.29 51.45 7.20
N ALA A 445 15.23 50.18 6.80
CA ALA A 445 14.92 49.06 7.66
C ALA A 445 16.03 48.86 8.71
N GLU A 446 17.30 48.96 8.32
CA GLU A 446 18.45 48.91 9.24
C GLU A 446 18.37 50.03 10.29
N ILE A 447 18.04 51.26 9.88
CA ILE A 447 17.83 52.36 10.83
C ILE A 447 16.61 52.09 11.73
N ALA A 448 15.53 51.56 11.16
CA ALA A 448 14.28 51.29 11.88
C ALA A 448 14.37 50.17 12.93
N GLN A 449 15.38 49.30 12.85
CA GLN A 449 15.70 48.34 13.92
C GLN A 449 16.17 49.03 15.21
N SER A 450 16.78 50.21 15.11
CA SER A 450 17.17 51.02 16.28
C SER A 450 16.13 52.09 16.63
N GLU A 451 15.49 52.68 15.61
CA GLU A 451 14.49 53.74 15.77
C GLU A 451 13.28 53.47 14.89
N ALA A 452 12.27 52.78 15.45
CA ALA A 452 11.09 52.35 14.69
C ALA A 452 10.33 53.50 14.00
N ALA A 453 10.45 54.74 14.49
CA ALA A 453 9.83 55.89 13.82
C ALA A 453 10.41 56.15 12.41
N ALA A 454 11.66 55.75 12.16
CA ALA A 454 12.31 55.82 10.84
C ALA A 454 11.66 54.88 9.80
N GLY A 455 10.97 53.84 10.28
CA GLY A 455 10.30 52.82 9.46
C GLY A 455 8.86 53.15 9.05
N LYS A 456 8.29 54.27 9.52
CA LYS A 456 6.87 54.61 9.31
C LYS A 456 6.48 54.86 7.86
N HIS A 457 7.45 55.20 7.01
CA HIS A 457 7.21 55.55 5.62
C HIS A 457 8.19 54.84 4.71
N LEU A 458 7.67 54.31 3.61
CA LEU A 458 8.49 53.65 2.59
C LEU A 458 9.41 54.67 1.89
N PRO A 459 10.72 54.40 1.83
CA PRO A 459 11.66 55.25 1.10
C PRO A 459 11.29 55.44 -0.37
N SER A 460 11.51 56.66 -0.84
CA SER A 460 11.44 57.02 -2.25
C SER A 460 12.82 56.94 -2.91
N THR A 461 12.86 56.99 -4.24
CA THR A 461 14.11 57.10 -4.99
C THR A 461 14.68 58.52 -5.01
N ALA A 462 14.02 59.51 -4.38
CA ALA A 462 14.50 60.88 -4.31
C ALA A 462 15.84 61.01 -3.57
N SER A 463 16.65 61.99 -3.95
CA SER A 463 17.96 62.26 -3.38
C SER A 463 18.21 63.76 -3.30
N GLY A 464 19.02 64.17 -2.34
CA GLY A 464 19.43 65.57 -2.19
C GLY A 464 18.36 66.45 -1.52
N GLY A 465 18.57 67.76 -1.59
CA GLY A 465 17.73 68.79 -1.01
C GLY A 465 18.44 70.14 -1.03
N SER A 466 17.90 71.14 -0.35
CA SER A 466 18.48 72.49 -0.33
C SER A 466 19.21 72.84 0.97
N ILE A 467 19.09 72.02 2.03
CA ILE A 467 19.61 72.36 3.35
C ILE A 467 20.92 71.58 3.60
N PRO A 468 22.05 72.27 3.79
CA PRO A 468 23.33 71.61 4.04
C PRO A 468 23.39 71.05 5.47
N VAL A 469 23.76 69.78 5.58
CA VAL A 469 24.03 69.08 6.84
C VAL A 469 25.45 68.56 6.78
N THR A 470 26.30 68.98 7.72
CA THR A 470 27.70 68.53 7.79
C THR A 470 27.86 67.47 8.86
N ILE A 471 28.32 66.29 8.46
CA ILE A 471 28.56 65.16 9.35
C ILE A 471 30.06 64.99 9.49
N SER A 472 30.55 64.95 10.73
CA SER A 472 31.96 64.76 11.07
C SER A 472 32.17 63.46 11.83
N ASN A 473 33.32 62.81 11.64
CA ASN A 473 33.70 61.60 12.36
C ASN A 473 34.79 61.91 13.40
N ASP A 474 34.47 61.77 14.69
CA ASP A 474 35.38 61.83 15.85
C ASP A 474 35.71 60.41 16.36
N SER A 475 35.57 59.40 15.51
CA SER A 475 35.95 58.01 15.82
C SER A 475 37.36 57.69 15.32
N PRO A 476 38.16 56.87 16.05
CA PRO A 476 39.35 56.24 15.49
C PRO A 476 39.05 55.28 14.32
N ASP A 477 37.79 54.89 14.15
CA ASP A 477 37.35 53.93 13.13
C ASP A 477 36.71 54.60 11.92
N GLU A 478 36.75 53.91 10.78
CA GLU A 478 35.90 54.27 9.64
C GLU A 478 34.44 54.03 10.02
N VAL A 479 33.60 55.03 9.75
CA VAL A 479 32.16 54.96 10.04
C VAL A 479 31.35 55.03 8.76
N GLU A 480 30.34 54.18 8.66
CA GLU A 480 29.29 54.28 7.68
C GLU A 480 28.10 55.02 8.30
N ILE A 481 27.71 56.12 7.66
CA ILE A 481 26.56 56.93 8.03
C ILE A 481 25.40 56.50 7.15
N LEU A 482 24.35 55.98 7.78
CA LEU A 482 23.07 55.71 7.15
C LEU A 482 22.10 56.82 7.54
N TYR A 483 21.24 57.24 6.61
CA TYR A 483 20.18 58.19 6.91
C TYR A 483 18.89 57.88 6.16
N THR A 484 17.75 58.16 6.79
CA THR A 484 16.42 58.00 6.19
C THR A 484 15.44 59.07 6.69
N GLY A 485 14.38 59.34 5.92
CA GLY A 485 13.43 60.43 6.14
C GLY A 485 12.80 60.83 4.80
N PRO A 486 12.76 62.13 4.44
CA PRO A 486 12.36 62.56 3.10
C PRO A 486 13.19 61.94 1.97
N VAL A 487 14.48 61.69 2.25
CA VAL A 487 15.42 61.00 1.37
C VAL A 487 16.21 59.97 2.17
N THR A 488 16.66 58.92 1.49
CA THR A 488 17.41 57.82 2.11
C THR A 488 18.72 57.58 1.36
N GLY A 489 19.79 57.33 2.11
CA GLY A 489 21.09 57.01 1.53
C GLY A 489 22.14 56.67 2.59
N SER A 490 23.36 56.46 2.11
CA SER A 490 24.51 56.20 2.97
C SER A 490 25.79 56.81 2.40
N PHE A 491 26.78 56.98 3.26
CA PHE A 491 28.16 57.26 2.87
C PHE A 491 29.13 56.87 3.97
N LYS A 492 30.40 56.71 3.58
CA LYS A 492 31.48 56.41 4.52
C LYS A 492 32.30 57.66 4.83
N LEU A 493 32.74 57.79 6.08
CA LEU A 493 33.72 58.76 6.54
C LEU A 493 34.93 58.01 7.07
N LYS A 494 36.12 58.43 6.61
CA LYS A 494 37.39 57.87 7.07
C LYS A 494 37.54 58.02 8.58
N ALA A 495 38.35 57.14 9.16
CA ALA A 495 38.83 57.26 10.53
C ALA A 495 39.46 58.63 10.82
N CYS A 496 39.20 59.18 12.00
CA CYS A 496 39.91 60.35 12.49
C CYS A 496 41.29 59.95 13.03
N LYS A 497 42.34 60.57 12.46
CA LYS A 497 43.71 60.38 12.94
C LYS A 497 43.90 61.06 14.29
N GLY A 498 44.26 60.28 15.32
CA GLY A 498 44.49 60.80 16.68
C GLY A 498 43.21 61.08 17.48
N CYS A 499 42.08 60.52 17.04
CA CYS A 499 40.87 60.39 17.85
C CYS A 499 40.88 59.06 18.62
N SER A 500 40.09 58.98 19.68
CA SER A 500 40.00 57.80 20.56
C SER A 500 38.55 57.52 20.89
N ALA A 501 38.21 56.24 21.09
CA ALA A 501 36.89 55.85 21.56
C ALA A 501 36.59 56.49 22.94
N TYR A 502 35.34 56.90 23.14
CA TYR A 502 34.89 57.52 24.38
C TYR A 502 34.61 56.46 25.45
N SER A 503 34.80 56.81 26.72
CA SER A 503 34.52 55.91 27.85
C SER A 503 33.02 55.77 28.17
N SER A 504 32.18 56.71 27.74
CA SER A 504 30.73 56.66 27.90
C SER A 504 30.00 57.53 26.86
N ASP A 505 28.74 57.22 26.59
CA ASP A 505 27.86 58.04 25.72
C ASP A 505 27.69 59.47 26.24
N VAL A 506 27.59 59.66 27.56
CA VAL A 506 27.41 60.97 28.18
C VAL A 506 28.62 61.87 27.90
N THR A 507 29.83 61.34 28.04
CA THR A 507 31.06 62.08 27.72
C THR A 507 31.11 62.43 26.24
N ALA A 508 30.72 61.50 25.37
CA ALA A 508 30.72 61.70 23.93
C ALA A 508 29.72 62.80 23.51
N GLN A 509 28.48 62.77 23.99
CA GLN A 509 27.48 63.82 23.70
C GLN A 509 27.94 65.22 24.13
N LEU A 510 28.69 65.30 25.24
CA LEU A 510 29.18 66.57 25.77
C LEU A 510 30.40 67.11 25.02
N THR A 511 31.25 66.26 24.43
CA THR A 511 32.59 66.67 23.95
C THR A 511 32.92 66.31 22.51
N ALA A 512 32.21 65.35 21.92
CA ALA A 512 32.50 64.88 20.56
C ALA A 512 32.29 65.98 19.51
N CYS A 513 33.24 66.06 18.59
CA CYS A 513 33.33 67.09 17.54
C CYS A 513 33.34 68.54 18.05
N LYS A 514 33.63 68.80 19.34
CA LYS A 514 33.73 70.15 19.91
C LYS A 514 35.18 70.65 20.06
N GLY A 515 36.17 69.84 19.71
CA GLY A 515 37.58 70.21 19.73
C GLY A 515 38.02 70.96 18.47
N GLY A 516 39.14 71.71 18.55
CA GLY A 516 39.77 72.38 17.40
C GLY A 516 40.53 71.44 16.43
N LYS A 517 40.23 70.14 16.45
CA LYS A 517 40.89 69.13 15.60
C LYS A 517 40.23 69.09 14.22
N SER A 518 40.98 68.62 13.22
CA SER A 518 40.44 68.40 11.87
C SER A 518 39.81 67.02 11.77
N TYR A 519 38.47 66.98 11.73
CA TYR A 519 37.70 65.75 11.60
C TYR A 519 37.41 65.43 10.12
N PRO A 520 37.50 64.15 9.71
CA PRO A 520 36.91 63.70 8.45
C PRO A 520 35.43 64.08 8.42
N LYS A 521 35.03 64.86 7.43
CA LYS A 521 33.66 65.39 7.33
C LYS A 521 33.14 65.34 5.92
N ARG A 522 31.82 65.23 5.80
CA ARG A 522 31.09 65.35 4.53
C ARG A 522 29.85 66.18 4.74
N THR A 523 29.61 67.11 3.82
CA THR A 523 28.36 67.86 3.76
C THR A 523 27.43 67.18 2.75
N ILE A 524 26.21 66.89 3.17
CA ILE A 524 25.11 66.41 2.33
C ILE A 524 24.02 67.48 2.29
N SER A 525 23.17 67.45 1.27
CA SER A 525 22.02 68.35 1.18
C SER A 525 20.74 67.55 1.39
N LEU A 526 19.94 67.94 2.39
CA LEU A 526 18.70 67.26 2.76
C LEU A 526 17.48 68.17 2.55
N PRO A 527 16.29 67.61 2.29
CA PRO A 527 15.05 68.38 2.29
C PRO A 527 14.59 68.72 3.71
N PRO A 528 13.68 69.68 3.87
CA PRO A 528 12.97 69.87 5.14
C PRO A 528 12.23 68.60 5.57
N GLY A 529 12.31 68.26 6.86
CA GLY A 529 11.65 67.09 7.42
C GLY A 529 12.45 66.45 8.56
N THR A 530 11.93 65.36 9.11
CA THR A 530 12.64 64.56 10.13
C THR A 530 13.57 63.57 9.42
N THR A 531 14.86 63.62 9.75
CA THR A 531 15.86 62.66 9.28
C THR A 531 16.39 61.88 10.46
N TYR A 532 16.47 60.57 10.29
CA TYR A 532 17.03 59.61 11.23
C TYR A 532 18.39 59.16 10.72
N PHE A 533 19.39 59.19 11.59
CA PHE A 533 20.76 58.81 11.29
C PHE A 533 21.15 57.57 12.10
N LEU A 534 21.90 56.66 11.49
CA LEU A 534 22.58 55.56 12.16
C LEU A 534 24.06 55.61 11.79
N HIS A 535 24.92 55.52 12.81
CA HIS A 535 26.37 55.55 12.67
C HIS A 535 26.93 54.15 12.96
N LYS A 536 27.45 53.48 11.93
CA LYS A 536 27.97 52.12 11.99
C LYS A 536 29.48 52.12 11.94
N SER A 537 30.14 51.55 12.96
CA SER A 537 31.58 51.31 12.90
C SER A 537 31.88 50.14 11.97
N LEU A 538 32.83 50.28 11.06
CA LEU A 538 33.20 49.24 10.10
C LEU A 538 34.36 48.35 10.57
N ASN A 539 35.09 48.76 11.61
CA ASN A 539 36.37 48.13 11.99
C ASN A 539 36.39 47.51 13.39
N SER A 540 35.32 47.62 14.19
CA SER A 540 35.32 47.20 15.60
C SER A 540 34.06 46.46 16.03
N SER A 541 34.21 45.21 16.46
CA SER A 541 33.16 44.38 17.08
C SER A 541 32.78 44.81 18.51
N ASN A 542 33.54 45.73 19.10
CA ASN A 542 33.41 46.18 20.50
C ASN A 542 32.78 47.58 20.67
N THR A 543 32.11 48.10 19.64
CA THR A 543 31.49 49.45 19.65
C THR A 543 30.00 49.37 19.36
N THR A 544 29.20 50.18 20.05
CA THR A 544 27.75 50.29 19.80
C THR A 544 27.47 51.29 18.67
N SER A 545 26.54 50.97 17.77
CA SER A 545 26.11 51.91 16.73
C SER A 545 25.28 53.04 17.36
N GLY A 546 25.62 54.29 17.06
CA GLY A 546 24.87 55.45 17.56
C GLY A 546 23.74 55.82 16.61
N SER A 547 22.57 56.16 17.14
CA SER A 547 21.46 56.72 16.36
C SER A 547 21.16 58.16 16.77
N ASN A 548 20.82 59.02 15.82
CA ASN A 548 20.36 60.38 16.10
C ASN A 548 19.14 60.75 15.24
N THR A 549 18.28 61.63 15.75
CA THR A 549 17.11 62.14 15.02
C THR A 549 17.18 63.66 14.94
N ALA A 550 17.15 64.20 13.71
CA ALA A 550 17.21 65.63 13.46
C ALA A 550 15.97 66.12 12.70
N LYS A 551 15.36 67.21 13.17
CA LYS A 551 14.29 67.91 12.44
C LYS A 551 14.89 69.06 11.62
N ILE A 552 15.06 68.81 10.32
CA ILE A 552 15.69 69.70 9.36
C ILE A 552 14.69 70.76 8.90
N ARG A 553 15.07 72.05 9.04
CA ARG A 553 14.26 73.23 8.71
C ARG A 553 15.09 74.24 7.92
N PRO A 554 14.48 75.00 6.99
CA PRO A 554 15.16 76.09 6.31
C PRO A 554 15.71 77.13 7.28
N GLY A 555 16.83 77.78 6.94
CA GLY A 555 17.43 78.86 7.73
C GLY A 555 18.40 78.43 8.84
N TYR A 556 18.68 77.13 8.97
CA TYR A 556 19.60 76.58 9.97
C TYR A 556 20.75 75.80 9.30
N THR A 557 21.92 75.80 9.95
CA THR A 557 23.04 74.90 9.61
C THR A 557 23.07 73.77 10.61
N TYR A 558 23.14 72.53 10.12
CA TYR A 558 23.15 71.34 10.96
C TYR A 558 24.52 70.70 10.95
N THR A 559 25.02 70.36 12.13
CA THR A 559 26.27 69.61 12.32
C THR A 559 25.99 68.36 13.13
N GLU A 560 26.27 67.20 12.55
CA GLU A 560 26.17 65.90 13.21
C GLU A 560 27.56 65.35 13.49
N CYS A 561 27.71 64.65 14.62
CA CYS A 561 28.96 64.03 15.02
C CYS A 561 28.77 62.52 15.17
N ALA A 562 29.57 61.75 14.44
CA ALA A 562 29.73 60.32 14.66
C ALA A 562 30.90 60.08 15.62
N TYR A 563 30.66 59.26 16.64
CA TYR A 563 31.65 58.84 17.62
C TYR A 563 31.40 57.37 18.00
N VAL A 564 32.39 56.74 18.62
CA VAL A 564 32.25 55.38 19.16
C VAL A 564 32.53 55.39 20.65
N VAL A 565 31.80 54.56 21.39
CA VAL A 565 31.97 54.35 22.83
C VAL A 565 32.55 52.96 23.05
N GLN A 566 33.53 52.83 23.95
CA GLN A 566 34.08 51.54 24.36
C GLN A 566 33.00 50.72 25.08
N ARG A 567 32.71 49.51 24.60
CA ARG A 567 31.98 48.55 25.44
C ARG A 567 32.89 48.10 26.57
N ILE A 568 32.51 48.40 27.81
CA ILE A 568 33.08 47.73 28.98
C ILE A 568 32.62 46.29 28.89
N GLY A 569 33.54 45.36 28.64
CA GLY A 569 33.24 43.94 28.75
C GLY A 569 32.80 43.65 30.17
N SER A 570 31.53 43.34 30.38
CA SER A 570 31.14 42.51 31.53
C SER A 570 31.81 41.17 31.31
N GLY A 571 32.96 40.98 31.95
CA GLY A 571 33.57 39.67 32.09
C GLY A 571 32.62 38.78 32.89
N TYR A 572 31.78 38.03 32.18
CA TYR A 572 31.34 36.72 32.64
C TYR A 572 32.20 35.70 31.91
N THR A 573 33.10 35.11 32.67
CA THR A 573 33.92 33.96 32.29
C THR A 573 33.04 32.72 32.14
N SER A 574 33.18 32.08 30.97
CA SER A 574 32.83 30.68 30.62
C SER A 574 31.36 30.33 30.44
#